data_AF-A0A091DUZ5-F1
#
_entry.id   AF-A0A091DUZ5-F1
#
_cell.length_a   1.000
_cell.length_b   1.000
_cell.length_c   1.000
_cell.angle_alpha   90.00
_cell.angle_beta   90.00
_cell.angle_gamma   90.00
#
_symmetry.space_group_name_H-M   'P 1'
#
loop_
_entity.id
_entity.type
_entity.pdbx_description
1 polymer ?
#
loop_
_entity_poly.entity_id
_entity_poly.type
_entity_poly.pdbx_seq_one_letter_code
_entity_poly.pdbx_strand_id
1 'polypeptide(L)'
;MLPVGAGSAPSGERIGNLEAQSLVEVCMVRTARAGMPPHPTEAFLDSCSICEGSFPDPSRACISFLREGMLRRSVSSALDALLELHAPGSSADELLLDPQEHTEPREAEPQVRRTGQPRKECTLNIRAHSTALGHEALLASGVDSCPARKNYSFPLFRSRIRAMDTVRIAVIGAGVIGLSTAVCISQLVPQCSITIVSDKFTPHTTSDVAAGILIPHEYPDTPILTQKRWFRETFDHLSSLASSAEAVDAGVHLLSGWQIFRSIPTEQVPFWADVVLGFRKMTEAELKKFPQYVFGHAFTTLKCETSVYLPWLEKRLKSHGGLLLRRRIEDVWELQPSFDIVVNCSGLGSRELVEDSAVSPVRGQVLQVQAPWLKHFIRDGSGLTYIYPGASHVTLGGTRQKGDWNLSPDAETSRDIFSRCCTLEPSLHRACSVKERVGLRPNRPSVRLQKEVLVRDGWRLPIVHHYGHGSGGISVHWGSALQAARLVSECVQALRSPALTSKL
;
A
#
# COMPACT_ATOMS: atom_id res chain seq x y z
N MET A 1 77.47 -7.29 23.02
CA MET A 1 76.77 -6.16 23.67
C MET A 1 75.32 -6.12 23.19
N LEU A 2 74.45 -5.48 23.96
CA LEU A 2 73.02 -5.23 23.69
C LEU A 2 72.78 -3.70 23.82
N PRO A 3 71.62 -3.12 23.43
CA PRO A 3 70.80 -3.39 22.24
C PRO A 3 70.27 -2.05 21.62
N VAL A 4 68.99 -2.03 21.19
CA VAL A 4 68.15 -0.90 20.73
C VAL A 4 68.35 -0.51 19.24
N GLY A 5 67.30 -0.45 18.41
CA GLY A 5 65.89 -0.79 18.66
C GLY A 5 65.05 -0.82 17.37
N ALA A 6 63.84 -1.37 17.43
CA ALA A 6 62.94 -1.54 16.28
C ALA A 6 61.57 -0.86 16.50
N GLY A 7 61.02 -0.25 15.44
CA GLY A 7 59.71 0.41 15.47
C GLY A 7 58.55 -0.53 15.11
N SER A 8 57.41 -0.37 15.79
CA SER A 8 56.25 -1.26 15.70
C SER A 8 55.18 -0.79 14.70
N ALA A 9 54.59 -1.73 13.96
CA ALA A 9 53.33 -1.52 13.24
C ALA A 9 52.13 -1.43 14.21
N PRO A 10 51.01 -0.76 13.84
CA PRO A 10 49.82 -0.68 14.69
C PRO A 10 49.14 -2.05 14.84
N SER A 11 48.85 -2.42 16.09
CA SER A 11 48.25 -3.70 16.46
C SER A 11 46.73 -3.73 16.20
N GLY A 12 46.25 -4.80 15.56
CA GLY A 12 44.83 -5.16 15.64
C GLY A 12 44.51 -5.80 17.00
N GLU A 13 43.47 -5.33 17.68
CA GLU A 13 43.00 -5.93 18.92
C GLU A 13 42.41 -7.32 18.66
N ARG A 14 43.02 -8.37 19.24
CA ARG A 14 42.35 -9.66 19.41
C ARG A 14 41.63 -9.70 20.75
N ILE A 15 40.36 -10.08 20.71
CA ILE A 15 39.59 -10.55 21.88
C ILE A 15 39.36 -12.05 21.68
N GLY A 16 39.20 -12.82 22.77
CA GLY A 16 39.25 -14.29 22.76
C GLY A 16 38.20 -14.98 21.86
N ASN A 17 38.45 -16.27 21.57
CA ASN A 17 37.90 -17.12 20.49
C ASN A 17 36.35 -17.24 20.35
N LEU A 18 35.63 -16.13 20.20
CA LEU A 18 34.25 -16.06 19.73
C LEU A 18 34.13 -14.89 18.76
N GLU A 19 34.01 -15.18 17.47
CA GLU A 19 33.55 -14.19 16.49
C GLU A 19 32.10 -13.83 16.80
N ALA A 20 31.80 -12.54 17.02
CA ALA A 20 30.42 -12.10 17.22
C ALA A 20 29.66 -12.19 15.90
N GLN A 21 28.78 -13.20 15.76
CA GLN A 21 28.14 -13.53 14.49
C GLN A 21 26.99 -12.55 14.14
N SER A 22 26.45 -11.85 15.14
CA SER A 22 25.34 -10.88 15.00
C SER A 22 25.65 -9.48 15.54
N LEU A 23 24.98 -8.47 14.97
CA LEU A 23 24.97 -7.10 15.54
C LEU A 23 24.27 -7.04 16.91
N VAL A 24 23.38 -7.99 17.20
CA VAL A 24 22.68 -8.09 18.49
C VAL A 24 23.68 -8.38 19.61
N GLU A 25 24.61 -9.30 19.42
CA GLU A 25 25.70 -9.58 20.38
C GLU A 25 26.61 -8.36 20.57
N VAL A 26 26.99 -7.68 19.49
CA VAL A 26 27.81 -6.45 19.55
C VAL A 26 27.11 -5.34 20.36
N CYS A 27 25.78 -5.24 20.29
CA CYS A 27 25.01 -4.35 21.16
C CYS A 27 24.93 -4.86 22.61
N MET A 28 24.64 -6.16 22.83
CA MET A 28 24.51 -6.72 24.20
C MET A 28 25.81 -6.62 25.00
N VAL A 29 26.96 -6.92 24.39
CA VAL A 29 28.30 -6.76 24.97
C VAL A 29 28.61 -5.29 25.33
N ARG A 30 27.98 -4.32 24.65
CA ARG A 30 28.13 -2.89 24.95
C ARG A 30 27.20 -2.43 26.08
N THR A 31 25.97 -2.93 26.17
CA THR A 31 25.12 -2.70 27.36
C THR A 31 25.75 -3.26 28.63
N ALA A 32 26.45 -4.40 28.56
CA ALA A 32 27.19 -4.95 29.70
C ALA A 32 28.36 -4.07 30.19
N ARG A 33 28.81 -3.07 29.40
CA ARG A 33 29.81 -2.07 29.82
C ARG A 33 29.21 -0.80 30.44
N ALA A 34 27.89 -0.63 30.41
CA ALA A 34 27.19 0.48 31.05
C ALA A 34 26.38 -0.07 32.24
N GLY A 35 27.00 -0.07 33.43
CA GLY A 35 26.53 -0.80 34.61
C GLY A 35 25.11 -0.47 35.06
N MET A 36 24.15 -1.30 34.62
CA MET A 36 22.75 -1.38 35.05
C MET A 36 22.33 -2.86 35.04
N PRO A 37 21.56 -3.36 36.03
CA PRO A 37 21.21 -4.77 36.12
C PRO A 37 20.14 -5.17 35.08
N PRO A 38 20.18 -6.41 34.55
CA PRO A 38 19.19 -6.89 33.58
C PRO A 38 17.93 -7.47 34.26
N HIS A 39 16.79 -6.85 33.98
CA HIS A 39 15.42 -7.26 34.33
C HIS A 39 15.01 -7.25 35.83
N PRO A 40 13.76 -6.87 36.14
CA PRO A 40 13.19 -7.04 37.48
C PRO A 40 12.63 -8.47 37.65
N THR A 41 12.99 -9.12 38.75
CA THR A 41 12.23 -10.23 39.34
C THR A 41 11.23 -9.69 40.36
N GLU A 42 10.16 -10.45 40.67
CA GLU A 42 9.06 -9.99 41.53
C GLU A 42 9.45 -9.74 43.01
N ALA A 43 10.70 -10.03 43.41
CA ALA A 43 11.18 -10.01 44.79
C ALA A 43 11.58 -8.61 45.34
N PHE A 44 11.13 -7.51 44.73
CA PHE A 44 11.47 -6.13 45.16
C PHE A 44 10.24 -5.28 45.54
N LEU A 45 9.04 -5.85 45.57
CA LEU A 45 7.79 -5.11 45.86
C LEU A 45 7.35 -5.14 47.34
N ASP A 46 7.89 -6.05 48.16
CA ASP A 46 7.47 -6.27 49.55
C ASP A 46 8.31 -5.54 50.62
N SER A 47 9.25 -4.66 50.24
CA SER A 47 10.20 -4.06 51.20
C SER A 47 10.42 -2.54 51.03
N CYS A 48 9.34 -1.75 51.09
CA CYS A 48 9.41 -0.37 51.61
C CYS A 48 8.00 0.18 51.91
N SER A 49 7.61 0.19 53.20
CA SER A 49 6.39 0.83 53.67
C SER A 49 6.67 2.27 54.16
N ILE A 50 5.66 3.14 54.03
CA ILE A 50 5.58 4.51 54.58
C ILE A 50 6.46 5.58 53.89
N CYS A 51 5.83 6.42 53.07
CA CYS A 51 5.73 7.86 53.30
C CYS A 51 4.77 8.52 52.29
N GLU A 52 3.75 9.23 52.77
CA GLU A 52 2.82 10.01 51.95
C GLU A 52 3.45 11.38 51.60
N GLY A 53 3.31 11.88 50.37
CA GLY A 53 4.04 13.08 49.94
C GLY A 53 3.69 13.61 48.54
N SER A 54 2.50 14.20 48.42
CA SER A 54 1.98 15.03 47.32
C SER A 54 2.97 15.60 46.27
N PHE A 55 2.77 15.26 44.99
CA PHE A 55 3.18 16.08 43.84
C PHE A 55 2.08 16.08 42.74
N PRO A 56 1.82 17.21 42.05
CA PRO A 56 0.71 17.32 41.10
C PRO A 56 1.06 16.93 39.65
N ASP A 57 0.01 16.57 38.90
CA ASP A 57 0.04 16.14 37.49
C ASP A 57 0.43 17.27 36.50
N PRO A 58 1.46 17.08 35.64
CA PRO A 58 1.88 18.05 34.63
C PRO A 58 1.10 17.99 33.28
N SER A 59 -0.11 17.42 33.23
CA SER A 59 -0.86 17.23 31.97
C SER A 59 -1.75 18.41 31.50
N ARG A 60 -1.95 19.46 32.30
CA ARG A 60 -2.94 20.53 32.00
C ARG A 60 -2.41 21.95 31.77
N ALA A 61 -1.11 22.22 31.98
CA ALA A 61 -0.56 23.57 31.98
C ALA A 61 0.07 24.03 30.65
N CYS A 62 -0.56 23.74 29.49
CA CYS A 62 -0.02 24.19 28.18
C CYS A 62 -1.05 24.51 27.07
N ILE A 63 -2.37 24.48 27.37
CA ILE A 63 -3.43 24.61 26.34
C ILE A 63 -4.11 26.00 26.34
N SER A 64 -3.90 26.82 27.37
CA SER A 64 -4.58 28.12 27.54
C SER A 64 -3.95 29.30 26.78
N PHE A 65 -2.69 29.22 26.33
CA PHE A 65 -1.95 30.40 25.84
C PHE A 65 -1.87 30.56 24.31
N LEU A 66 -2.45 29.65 23.53
CA LEU A 66 -2.42 29.72 22.05
C LEU A 66 -3.79 30.01 21.40
N ARG A 67 -4.88 30.10 22.19
CA ARG A 67 -6.25 30.15 21.63
C ARG A 67 -6.81 31.54 21.34
N GLU A 68 -6.22 32.60 21.88
CA GLU A 68 -6.70 33.98 21.67
C GLU A 68 -5.86 34.80 20.66
N GLY A 69 -4.65 34.34 20.32
CA GLY A 69 -3.72 35.10 19.45
C GLY A 69 -4.03 35.07 17.95
N MET A 70 -4.64 33.99 17.43
CA MET A 70 -4.81 33.80 15.97
C MET A 70 -6.16 34.25 15.41
N LEU A 71 -7.19 34.44 16.25
CA LEU A 71 -8.58 34.67 15.79
C LEU A 71 -8.93 36.13 15.43
N ARG A 72 -7.95 37.03 15.33
CA ARG A 72 -8.16 38.46 14.97
C ARG A 72 -7.33 38.97 13.78
N ARG A 73 -6.68 38.11 13.00
CA ARG A 73 -5.87 38.50 11.82
C ARG A 73 -5.98 37.53 10.62
N SER A 74 -7.19 37.31 10.09
CA SER A 74 -7.35 36.56 8.82
C SER A 74 -8.63 36.82 8.01
N VAL A 75 -9.48 37.80 8.37
CA VAL A 75 -10.83 37.98 7.76
C VAL A 75 -11.08 39.43 7.31
N SER A 76 -10.02 40.16 6.92
CA SER A 76 -10.11 41.60 6.59
C SER A 76 -9.18 42.03 5.44
N SER A 77 -8.75 41.10 4.58
CA SER A 77 -7.85 41.39 3.45
C SER A 77 -8.08 40.46 2.24
N ALA A 78 -9.31 39.98 2.08
CA ALA A 78 -9.68 38.99 1.05
C ALA A 78 -11.03 39.25 0.37
N LEU A 79 -11.76 40.31 0.76
CA LEU A 79 -13.02 40.72 0.10
C LEU A 79 -12.83 41.91 -0.84
N ASP A 80 -11.94 42.85 -0.50
CA ASP A 80 -11.77 44.12 -1.23
C ASP A 80 -10.94 44.00 -2.54
N ALA A 81 -10.66 42.77 -2.99
CA ALA A 81 -9.84 42.48 -4.18
C ALA A 81 -10.59 41.70 -5.27
N LEU A 82 -11.93 41.63 -5.19
CA LEU A 82 -12.77 40.79 -6.05
C LEU A 82 -13.99 41.51 -6.66
N LEU A 83 -14.04 42.84 -6.60
CA LEU A 83 -15.17 43.66 -7.05
C LEU A 83 -14.79 44.91 -7.87
N GLU A 84 -13.85 44.79 -8.82
CA GLU A 84 -13.71 45.79 -9.89
C GLU A 84 -13.53 45.17 -11.29
N LEU A 85 -13.91 45.95 -12.30
CA LEU A 85 -13.72 45.77 -13.75
C LEU A 85 -14.45 44.61 -14.45
N HIS A 86 -15.65 44.93 -14.96
CA HIS A 86 -16.14 44.41 -16.23
C HIS A 86 -15.44 45.11 -17.43
N ALA A 87 -15.51 44.47 -18.60
CA ALA A 87 -15.01 44.92 -19.91
C ALA A 87 -15.87 46.09 -20.51
N PRO A 88 -15.62 46.67 -21.72
CA PRO A 88 -14.76 46.17 -22.82
C PRO A 88 -13.93 47.23 -23.61
N GLY A 89 -13.15 46.77 -24.60
CA GLY A 89 -12.52 47.61 -25.63
C GLY A 89 -11.81 46.77 -26.72
N SER A 90 -11.93 47.15 -27.99
CA SER A 90 -11.39 46.40 -29.14
C SER A 90 -10.29 47.15 -29.88
N SER A 91 -9.31 46.41 -30.41
CA SER A 91 -8.76 46.65 -31.76
C SER A 91 -8.12 45.36 -32.28
N ALA A 92 -8.08 45.20 -33.60
CA ALA A 92 -7.30 44.16 -34.26
C ALA A 92 -5.89 44.68 -34.58
N ASP A 93 -4.96 43.75 -34.86
CA ASP A 93 -4.05 43.89 -35.99
C ASP A 93 -3.62 42.49 -36.48
N GLU A 94 -3.21 42.40 -37.73
CA GLU A 94 -3.13 41.17 -38.53
C GLU A 94 -1.73 41.03 -39.16
N LEU A 95 -1.12 39.84 -39.15
CA LEU A 95 0.11 39.59 -39.90
C LEU A 95 0.24 38.15 -40.43
N LEU A 96 0.37 38.07 -41.75
CA LEU A 96 0.30 36.90 -42.64
C LEU A 96 1.53 36.90 -43.58
N LEU A 97 2.03 35.80 -44.15
CA LEU A 97 1.70 34.37 -44.05
C LEU A 97 2.94 33.62 -43.45
N ASP A 98 3.46 32.43 -43.81
CA ASP A 98 3.12 31.34 -44.77
C ASP A 98 3.82 30.02 -44.34
N PRO A 99 3.34 28.82 -44.74
CA PRO A 99 3.95 27.52 -44.39
C PRO A 99 4.62 26.79 -45.58
N GLN A 100 5.44 25.77 -45.26
CA GLN A 100 5.93 24.73 -46.18
C GLN A 100 6.18 23.42 -45.41
N GLU A 101 6.19 22.21 -45.99
CA GLU A 101 5.41 21.63 -47.11
C GLU A 101 5.78 20.12 -47.18
N HIS A 102 4.79 19.22 -47.26
CA HIS A 102 4.93 17.79 -47.62
C HIS A 102 5.85 16.89 -46.72
N THR A 103 5.81 15.55 -46.76
CA THR A 103 5.17 14.59 -47.69
C THR A 103 4.70 13.32 -46.93
N GLU A 104 3.64 12.66 -47.38
CA GLU A 104 3.35 11.24 -47.04
C GLU A 104 4.32 10.28 -47.77
N PRO A 105 4.38 9.01 -47.35
CA PRO A 105 3.87 7.98 -48.28
C PRO A 105 2.94 6.94 -47.64
N ARG A 106 2.22 6.22 -48.50
CA ARG A 106 1.13 5.27 -48.20
C ARG A 106 1.53 3.79 -48.22
N GLU A 107 0.61 2.98 -47.67
CA GLU A 107 0.21 1.62 -48.09
C GLU A 107 1.23 0.45 -48.07
N ALA A 108 0.90 -0.57 -47.27
CA ALA A 108 1.15 -1.99 -47.57
C ALA A 108 0.21 -2.92 -46.76
N GLU A 109 -0.80 -3.51 -47.40
CA GLU A 109 -1.48 -4.71 -46.89
C GLU A 109 -0.72 -5.99 -47.27
N PRO A 110 -0.97 -7.13 -46.60
CA PRO A 110 -1.00 -8.40 -47.31
C PRO A 110 -2.22 -9.28 -46.99
N GLN A 111 -3.10 -9.35 -48.01
CA GLN A 111 -4.12 -10.33 -48.37
C GLN A 111 -4.31 -11.64 -47.57
N VAL A 112 -5.59 -11.98 -47.42
CA VAL A 112 -6.11 -13.33 -47.11
C VAL A 112 -5.67 -14.38 -48.14
N ARG A 113 -5.38 -15.61 -47.69
CA ARG A 113 -5.45 -16.83 -48.52
C ARG A 113 -6.51 -17.81 -48.01
N ARG A 114 -7.33 -18.32 -48.92
CA ARG A 114 -8.25 -19.46 -48.70
C ARG A 114 -7.61 -20.75 -49.20
N THR A 115 -7.76 -21.83 -48.44
CA THR A 115 -7.75 -23.22 -48.94
C THR A 115 -8.90 -23.99 -48.29
N GLY A 116 -9.40 -25.04 -48.95
CA GLY A 116 -10.69 -25.65 -48.65
C GLY A 116 -10.68 -26.94 -47.82
N GLN A 117 -11.80 -27.17 -47.13
CA GLN A 117 -12.60 -28.40 -47.02
C GLN A 117 -12.01 -29.74 -47.54
N PRO A 118 -12.32 -30.90 -46.88
CA PRO A 118 -13.72 -31.34 -46.75
C PRO A 118 -14.19 -31.85 -45.38
N ARG A 119 -15.50 -32.12 -45.33
CA ARG A 119 -16.28 -32.61 -44.18
C ARG A 119 -15.85 -34.02 -43.73
N LYS A 120 -16.12 -34.33 -42.45
CA LYS A 120 -16.66 -35.63 -42.05
C LYS A 120 -17.85 -35.42 -41.10
N GLU A 121 -18.92 -36.17 -41.35
CA GLU A 121 -20.10 -36.24 -40.48
C GLU A 121 -19.90 -37.36 -39.46
N CYS A 122 -20.42 -37.18 -38.25
CA CYS A 122 -20.56 -38.25 -37.25
C CYS A 122 -21.86 -38.02 -36.47
N THR A 123 -22.94 -38.61 -36.97
CA THR A 123 -24.20 -38.76 -36.23
C THR A 123 -24.03 -39.82 -35.15
N LEU A 124 -24.39 -39.50 -33.90
CA LEU A 124 -24.59 -40.50 -32.85
C LEU A 124 -25.98 -40.34 -32.23
N ASN A 125 -26.86 -41.29 -32.51
CA ASN A 125 -28.10 -41.46 -31.76
C ASN A 125 -27.79 -42.13 -30.43
N ILE A 126 -28.31 -41.59 -29.33
CA ILE A 126 -28.55 -42.39 -28.10
C ILE A 126 -30.03 -42.21 -27.74
N ARG A 127 -30.75 -43.34 -27.66
CA ARG A 127 -32.15 -43.39 -27.27
C ARG A 127 -32.28 -43.23 -25.75
N ALA A 128 -33.38 -42.61 -25.32
CA ALA A 128 -33.86 -42.81 -23.96
C ALA A 128 -34.28 -44.28 -23.76
N HIS A 129 -33.98 -44.84 -22.59
CA HIS A 129 -34.62 -46.05 -22.09
C HIS A 129 -35.31 -45.75 -20.77
N SER A 130 -36.61 -46.03 -20.73
CA SER A 130 -37.39 -46.12 -19.50
C SER A 130 -37.38 -47.56 -19.00
N THR A 131 -37.23 -47.73 -17.70
CA THR A 131 -37.64 -48.94 -16.97
C THR A 131 -38.15 -48.51 -15.61
N ALA A 132 -39.30 -49.05 -15.20
CA ALA A 132 -39.96 -48.71 -13.94
C ALA A 132 -40.25 -49.97 -13.13
N LEU A 133 -39.79 -49.96 -11.87
CA LEU A 133 -40.17 -50.82 -10.76
C LEU A 133 -40.08 -49.92 -9.51
N GLY A 134 -41.06 -49.78 -8.62
CA GLY A 134 -42.38 -50.43 -8.54
C GLY A 134 -42.53 -51.20 -7.24
N HIS A 135 -43.26 -50.64 -6.26
CA HIS A 135 -43.85 -51.39 -5.13
C HIS A 135 -44.93 -50.56 -4.43
N GLU A 136 -45.93 -51.24 -3.86
CA GLU A 136 -47.13 -50.72 -3.17
C GLU A 136 -46.89 -50.65 -1.63
N ALA A 137 -47.78 -50.22 -0.71
CA ALA A 137 -49.11 -49.58 -0.73
C ALA A 137 -49.19 -48.64 0.53
N LEU A 138 -50.28 -48.00 0.99
CA LEU A 138 -51.64 -48.46 1.34
C LEU A 138 -52.59 -47.23 1.54
N LEU A 139 -53.91 -47.42 1.30
CA LEU A 139 -55.10 -46.92 2.04
C LEU A 139 -55.22 -45.43 2.52
N ALA A 140 -56.39 -44.76 2.50
CA ALA A 140 -57.76 -45.15 2.12
C ALA A 140 -58.67 -43.94 1.74
N SER A 141 -59.79 -44.27 1.08
CA SER A 141 -61.13 -43.63 1.14
C SER A 141 -61.29 -42.10 1.10
N GLY A 142 -61.98 -41.61 0.06
CA GLY A 142 -62.59 -40.28 0.02
C GLY A 142 -63.32 -40.05 -1.30
N VAL A 143 -64.63 -40.37 -1.36
CA VAL A 143 -65.45 -40.20 -2.56
C VAL A 143 -66.33 -38.96 -2.39
N ASP A 144 -66.20 -37.99 -3.30
CA ASP A 144 -67.35 -37.22 -3.77
C ASP A 144 -67.05 -36.54 -5.12
N SER A 145 -68.09 -36.24 -5.90
CA SER A 145 -67.94 -35.96 -7.35
C SER A 145 -68.70 -34.74 -7.87
N CYS A 146 -68.02 -33.79 -8.51
CA CYS A 146 -68.62 -32.87 -9.49
C CYS A 146 -67.58 -32.29 -10.49
N PRO A 147 -68.00 -31.74 -11.65
CA PRO A 147 -67.17 -31.75 -12.86
C PRO A 147 -66.30 -30.51 -13.13
N ALA A 148 -65.35 -30.75 -14.04
CA ALA A 148 -64.30 -29.86 -14.51
C ALA A 148 -64.69 -28.41 -14.86
N ARG A 149 -63.83 -27.46 -14.44
CA ARG A 149 -63.56 -26.21 -15.16
C ARG A 149 -62.10 -26.18 -15.61
N LYS A 150 -61.85 -25.99 -16.91
CA LYS A 150 -60.51 -25.78 -17.48
C LYS A 150 -60.04 -24.35 -17.19
N ASN A 151 -59.53 -24.10 -15.99
CA ASN A 151 -58.81 -22.85 -15.70
C ASN A 151 -57.40 -22.94 -16.28
N TYR A 152 -57.08 -22.06 -17.23
CA TYR A 152 -55.73 -21.92 -17.76
C TYR A 152 -54.80 -21.35 -16.69
N SER A 153 -54.00 -22.22 -16.08
CA SER A 153 -52.93 -21.83 -15.14
C SER A 153 -51.80 -21.14 -15.90
N PHE A 154 -51.95 -19.83 -16.15
CA PHE A 154 -50.77 -18.99 -16.37
C PHE A 154 -49.88 -19.11 -15.13
N PRO A 155 -48.57 -19.35 -15.28
CA PRO A 155 -47.67 -19.31 -14.14
C PRO A 155 -47.68 -17.88 -13.59
N LEU A 156 -48.30 -17.70 -12.42
CA LEU A 156 -48.22 -16.45 -11.68
C LEU A 156 -46.76 -16.17 -11.40
N PHE A 157 -46.19 -15.25 -12.19
CA PHE A 157 -44.90 -14.64 -11.93
C PHE A 157 -45.04 -13.92 -10.59
N ARG A 158 -44.73 -14.63 -9.50
CA ARG A 158 -44.57 -14.03 -8.18
C ARG A 158 -43.42 -13.05 -8.32
N SER A 159 -43.78 -11.79 -8.53
CA SER A 159 -42.92 -10.65 -8.34
C SER A 159 -42.51 -10.61 -6.87
N ARG A 160 -41.51 -11.42 -6.54
CA ARG A 160 -40.58 -11.07 -5.46
C ARG A 160 -40.15 -9.65 -5.78
N ILE A 161 -40.63 -8.71 -4.99
CA ILE A 161 -39.96 -7.43 -4.81
C ILE A 161 -38.56 -7.82 -4.37
N ARG A 162 -37.61 -7.80 -5.31
CA ARG A 162 -36.21 -8.03 -4.97
C ARG A 162 -35.80 -6.88 -4.08
N ALA A 163 -35.64 -7.15 -2.78
CA ALA A 163 -34.63 -6.44 -2.02
C ALA A 163 -33.36 -6.51 -2.86
N MET A 164 -32.79 -5.36 -3.24
CA MET A 164 -31.71 -5.33 -4.23
C MET A 164 -30.55 -6.17 -3.72
N ASP A 165 -30.28 -7.28 -4.39
CA ASP A 165 -29.35 -8.30 -3.91
C ASP A 165 -27.98 -7.66 -3.64
N THR A 166 -27.54 -7.74 -2.39
CA THR A 166 -26.31 -7.08 -1.92
C THR A 166 -25.12 -7.76 -2.57
N VAL A 167 -24.32 -7.01 -3.33
CA VAL A 167 -23.24 -7.57 -4.13
C VAL A 167 -22.08 -7.96 -3.22
N ARG A 168 -21.70 -9.24 -3.24
CA ARG A 168 -20.70 -9.83 -2.36
C ARG A 168 -19.31 -9.68 -2.99
N ILE A 169 -18.43 -8.94 -2.35
CA ILE A 169 -17.11 -8.59 -2.87
C ILE A 169 -16.03 -9.26 -2.01
N ALA A 170 -15.21 -10.10 -2.62
CA ALA A 170 -14.01 -10.64 -1.98
C ALA A 170 -12.80 -9.78 -2.34
N VAL A 171 -12.04 -9.33 -1.34
CA VAL A 171 -10.76 -8.63 -1.53
C VAL A 171 -9.62 -9.56 -1.10
N ILE A 172 -8.76 -9.97 -2.03
CA ILE A 172 -7.68 -10.91 -1.74
C ILE A 172 -6.45 -10.13 -1.25
N GLY A 173 -5.98 -10.46 -0.05
CA GLY A 173 -4.78 -9.91 0.58
C GLY A 173 -5.06 -8.79 1.60
N ALA A 174 -4.49 -8.92 2.80
CA ALA A 174 -4.65 -7.98 3.91
C ALA A 174 -3.44 -7.04 4.11
N GLY A 175 -2.64 -6.79 3.07
CA GLY A 175 -1.65 -5.70 3.06
C GLY A 175 -2.32 -4.32 2.88
N VAL A 176 -1.52 -3.25 2.92
CA VAL A 176 -2.06 -1.86 2.89
C VAL A 176 -3.01 -1.61 1.71
N ILE A 177 -2.67 -2.16 0.54
CA ILE A 177 -3.43 -2.01 -0.71
C ILE A 177 -4.82 -2.66 -0.60
N GLY A 178 -4.92 -3.87 -0.07
CA GLY A 178 -6.19 -4.58 0.07
C GLY A 178 -7.07 -3.97 1.16
N LEU A 179 -6.47 -3.61 2.30
CA LEU A 179 -7.19 -2.95 3.39
C LEU A 179 -7.72 -1.56 2.98
N SER A 180 -6.92 -0.72 2.31
CA SER A 180 -7.42 0.57 1.83
C SER A 180 -8.48 0.42 0.73
N THR A 181 -8.31 -0.55 -0.17
CA THR A 181 -9.27 -0.80 -1.24
C THR A 181 -10.61 -1.30 -0.71
N ALA A 182 -10.61 -2.20 0.27
CA ALA A 182 -11.82 -2.61 0.98
C ALA A 182 -12.53 -1.41 1.64
N VAL A 183 -11.79 -0.51 2.29
CA VAL A 183 -12.34 0.69 2.95
C VAL A 183 -12.83 1.74 1.94
N CYS A 184 -12.16 1.92 0.80
CA CYS A 184 -12.65 2.79 -0.28
C CYS A 184 -13.91 2.21 -0.94
N ILE A 185 -13.98 0.90 -1.16
CA ILE A 185 -15.19 0.23 -1.68
C ILE A 185 -16.34 0.37 -0.68
N SER A 186 -16.12 0.17 0.62
CA SER A 186 -17.18 0.27 1.65
C SER A 186 -17.77 1.68 1.79
N GLN A 187 -17.05 2.72 1.34
CA GLN A 187 -17.49 4.12 1.38
C GLN A 187 -18.09 4.60 0.06
N LEU A 188 -17.72 3.99 -1.08
CA LEU A 188 -18.05 4.51 -2.42
C LEU A 188 -18.99 3.60 -3.24
N VAL A 189 -19.15 2.33 -2.87
CA VAL A 189 -19.91 1.34 -3.66
C VAL A 189 -21.20 0.94 -2.93
N PRO A 190 -22.38 1.45 -3.35
CA PRO A 190 -23.63 1.25 -2.60
C PRO A 190 -24.15 -0.19 -2.69
N GLN A 191 -24.74 -0.66 -1.59
CA GLN A 191 -25.35 -2.01 -1.46
C GLN A 191 -24.36 -3.15 -1.79
N CYS A 192 -23.14 -3.09 -1.23
CA CYS A 192 -22.19 -4.21 -1.27
C CYS A 192 -21.88 -4.74 0.13
N SER A 193 -21.42 -5.99 0.20
CA SER A 193 -20.82 -6.59 1.39
C SER A 193 -19.39 -7.02 1.05
N ILE A 194 -18.45 -6.84 1.99
CA ILE A 194 -17.02 -6.98 1.71
C ILE A 194 -16.41 -8.00 2.67
N THR A 195 -15.65 -8.95 2.13
CA THR A 195 -14.80 -9.85 2.90
C THR A 195 -13.37 -9.76 2.40
N ILE A 196 -12.42 -9.40 3.27
CA ILE A 196 -11.00 -9.61 2.98
C ILE A 196 -10.68 -11.08 3.21
N VAL A 197 -10.04 -11.73 2.25
CA VAL A 197 -9.55 -13.11 2.35
C VAL A 197 -8.03 -13.09 2.17
N SER A 198 -7.29 -13.61 3.14
CA SER A 198 -5.81 -13.55 3.12
C SER A 198 -5.19 -14.67 3.94
N ASP A 199 -4.02 -15.17 3.55
CA ASP A 199 -3.23 -16.11 4.35
C ASP A 199 -2.60 -15.38 5.56
N LYS A 200 -2.07 -14.18 5.31
CA LYS A 200 -1.35 -13.32 6.26
C LYS A 200 -2.14 -12.04 6.51
N PHE A 201 -2.09 -11.59 7.75
CA PHE A 201 -2.59 -10.30 8.25
C PHE A 201 -1.45 -9.61 9.02
N THR A 202 -1.63 -8.36 9.44
CA THR A 202 -0.69 -7.71 10.36
C THR A 202 -0.46 -8.58 11.62
N PRO A 203 0.77 -8.71 12.16
CA PRO A 203 2.02 -8.04 11.78
C PRO A 203 2.89 -8.80 10.74
N HIS A 204 2.30 -9.64 9.89
CA HIS A 204 3.00 -10.60 9.03
C HIS A 204 2.91 -10.31 7.52
N THR A 205 2.60 -9.07 7.12
CA THR A 205 2.55 -8.66 5.70
C THR A 205 3.84 -7.93 5.27
N THR A 206 4.11 -7.85 3.96
CA THR A 206 5.17 -6.97 3.43
C THR A 206 4.96 -5.50 3.85
N SER A 207 3.71 -5.08 4.08
CA SER A 207 3.42 -3.71 4.53
C SER A 207 3.91 -3.44 5.94
N ASP A 208 3.88 -4.42 6.86
CA ASP A 208 4.40 -4.28 8.25
C ASP A 208 5.92 -4.09 8.30
N VAL A 209 6.64 -4.44 7.23
CA VAL A 209 8.09 -4.24 7.08
C VAL A 209 8.42 -2.93 6.34
N ALA A 210 7.44 -2.25 5.75
CA ALA A 210 7.67 -1.03 4.99
C ALA A 210 8.13 0.13 5.90
N ALA A 211 9.09 0.92 5.43
CA ALA A 211 9.70 2.00 6.23
C ALA A 211 8.79 3.24 6.43
N GLY A 212 7.56 3.21 5.91
CA GLY A 212 6.46 4.13 6.24
C GLY A 212 6.46 5.53 5.63
N ILE A 213 7.60 6.04 5.14
CA ILE A 213 7.68 7.43 4.64
C ILE A 213 6.97 7.62 3.30
N LEU A 214 6.29 8.76 3.12
CA LEU A 214 5.69 9.18 1.87
C LEU A 214 6.73 9.88 0.99
N ILE A 215 7.52 9.08 0.28
CA ILE A 215 8.28 9.53 -0.89
C ILE A 215 7.85 8.61 -2.04
N PRO A 216 7.27 9.13 -3.14
CA PRO A 216 6.81 8.26 -4.22
C PRO A 216 8.02 7.73 -4.99
N HIS A 217 7.92 6.46 -5.39
CA HIS A 217 8.84 5.85 -6.32
C HIS A 217 8.19 5.82 -7.70
N GLU A 218 8.99 6.09 -8.73
CA GLU A 218 8.53 6.05 -10.11
C GLU A 218 8.26 4.62 -10.56
N TYR A 219 7.13 4.44 -11.26
CA TYR A 219 6.74 3.21 -11.95
C TYR A 219 6.94 3.40 -13.46
N PRO A 220 7.97 2.81 -14.09
CA PRO A 220 8.36 3.12 -15.48
C PRO A 220 7.20 3.08 -16.49
N ASP A 221 6.34 2.06 -16.39
CA ASP A 221 5.27 1.83 -17.37
C ASP A 221 3.92 2.43 -16.93
N THR A 222 3.91 3.35 -15.95
CA THR A 222 2.70 4.03 -15.46
C THR A 222 2.79 5.53 -15.76
N PRO A 223 1.83 6.16 -16.46
CA PRO A 223 1.91 7.58 -16.80
C PRO A 223 2.15 8.48 -15.57
N ILE A 224 3.14 9.37 -15.65
CA ILE A 224 3.62 10.16 -14.51
C ILE A 224 2.51 11.01 -13.85
N LEU A 225 1.55 11.49 -14.64
CA LEU A 225 0.36 12.21 -14.15
C LEU A 225 -0.58 11.31 -13.32
N THR A 226 -0.71 10.03 -13.67
CA THR A 226 -1.46 9.04 -12.89
C THR A 226 -0.74 8.71 -11.58
N GLN A 227 0.59 8.54 -11.61
CA GLN A 227 1.40 8.35 -10.41
C GLN A 227 1.28 9.56 -9.45
N LYS A 228 1.40 10.77 -9.99
CA LYS A 228 1.25 12.04 -9.27
C LYS A 228 -0.14 12.21 -8.66
N ARG A 229 -1.20 11.87 -9.41
CA ARG A 229 -2.57 11.88 -8.91
C ARG A 229 -2.73 10.94 -7.72
N TRP A 230 -2.29 9.68 -7.84
CA TRP A 230 -2.39 8.74 -6.72
C TRP A 230 -1.55 9.15 -5.50
N PHE A 231 -0.38 9.76 -5.72
CA PHE A 231 0.44 10.31 -4.64
C PHE A 231 -0.31 11.44 -3.91
N ARG A 232 -0.87 12.41 -4.66
CA ARG A 232 -1.66 13.52 -4.09
C ARG A 232 -2.91 13.02 -3.35
N GLU A 233 -3.75 12.20 -3.98
CA GLU A 233 -4.92 11.58 -3.35
C GLU A 233 -4.57 10.79 -2.07
N THR A 234 -3.33 10.27 -1.95
CA THR A 234 -2.83 9.58 -0.74
C THR A 234 -2.24 10.55 0.30
N PHE A 235 -1.55 11.59 -0.15
CA PHE A 235 -0.98 12.64 0.69
C PHE A 235 -2.06 13.48 1.35
N ASP A 236 -3.12 13.83 0.63
CA ASP A 236 -4.26 14.62 1.13
C ASP A 236 -5.03 13.85 2.22
N HIS A 237 -5.34 12.57 1.96
CA HIS A 237 -5.97 11.67 2.93
C HIS A 237 -5.14 11.51 4.21
N LEU A 238 -3.84 11.21 4.07
CA LEU A 238 -2.97 11.05 5.24
C LEU A 238 -2.64 12.38 5.94
N SER A 239 -2.68 13.53 5.25
CA SER A 239 -2.57 14.87 5.86
C SER A 239 -3.79 15.19 6.70
N SER A 240 -4.99 14.90 6.19
CA SER A 240 -6.25 15.03 6.92
C SER A 240 -6.25 14.14 8.18
N LEU A 241 -5.83 12.88 8.04
CA LEU A 241 -5.74 11.94 9.15
C LEU A 241 -4.69 12.36 10.21
N ALA A 242 -3.51 12.82 9.78
CA ALA A 242 -2.48 13.37 10.67
C ALA A 242 -2.88 14.68 11.37
N SER A 243 -3.88 15.39 10.85
CA SER A 243 -4.46 16.61 11.45
C SER A 243 -5.69 16.32 12.33
N SER A 244 -6.07 15.04 12.47
CA SER A 244 -7.26 14.61 13.22
C SER A 244 -6.92 14.04 14.59
N ALA A 245 -7.94 13.86 15.45
CA ALA A 245 -7.78 13.16 16.72
C ALA A 245 -7.34 11.68 16.56
N GLU A 246 -7.55 11.07 15.39
CA GLU A 246 -7.17 9.69 15.09
C GLU A 246 -5.70 9.55 14.63
N ALA A 247 -4.93 10.64 14.52
CA ALA A 247 -3.55 10.63 14.00
C ALA A 247 -2.63 9.62 14.71
N VAL A 248 -2.76 9.50 16.04
CA VAL A 248 -1.99 8.56 16.87
C VAL A 248 -2.50 7.13 16.70
N ASP A 249 -3.81 6.92 16.78
CA ASP A 249 -4.50 5.63 16.56
C ASP A 249 -4.23 5.03 15.18
N ALA A 250 -4.00 5.88 14.16
CA ALA A 250 -3.65 5.50 12.81
C ALA A 250 -2.13 5.42 12.57
N GLY A 251 -1.30 5.93 13.49
CA GLY A 251 0.16 5.97 13.35
C GLY A 251 0.67 6.93 12.26
N VAL A 252 -0.04 8.02 11.96
CA VAL A 252 0.28 8.92 10.84
C VAL A 252 0.73 10.28 11.37
N HIS A 253 1.93 10.72 10.98
CA HIS A 253 2.52 11.98 11.45
C HIS A 253 3.34 12.68 10.37
N LEU A 254 3.51 14.00 10.50
CA LEU A 254 4.43 14.78 9.66
C LEU A 254 5.89 14.49 10.03
N LEU A 255 6.76 14.48 9.03
CA LEU A 255 8.19 14.25 9.18
C LEU A 255 8.98 15.14 8.19
N SER A 256 9.73 16.09 8.73
CA SER A 256 10.64 16.97 7.99
C SER A 256 11.98 16.30 7.76
N GLY A 257 12.74 16.72 6.75
CA GLY A 257 14.09 16.20 6.53
C GLY A 257 14.66 16.49 5.15
N TRP A 258 15.68 15.72 4.78
CA TRP A 258 16.54 15.99 3.64
C TRP A 258 16.72 14.79 2.70
N GLN A 259 16.70 15.05 1.40
CA GLN A 259 17.17 14.13 0.37
C GLN A 259 18.46 14.67 -0.25
N ILE A 260 19.57 13.94 -0.12
CA ILE A 260 20.94 14.43 -0.39
C ILE A 260 21.61 13.66 -1.54
N PHE A 261 22.32 14.37 -2.43
CA PHE A 261 22.89 13.82 -3.66
C PHE A 261 24.40 14.09 -3.76
N ARG A 262 25.18 13.09 -4.20
CA ARG A 262 26.65 13.19 -4.41
C ARG A 262 27.03 13.96 -5.67
N SER A 263 26.08 14.11 -6.60
CA SER A 263 26.15 14.94 -7.81
C SER A 263 24.85 15.74 -7.91
N ILE A 264 24.85 16.82 -8.70
CA ILE A 264 23.61 17.54 -9.03
C ILE A 264 22.81 16.66 -10.01
N PRO A 265 21.54 16.32 -9.72
CA PRO A 265 20.70 15.56 -10.65
C PRO A 265 20.26 16.43 -11.84
N THR A 266 20.03 15.79 -12.99
CA THR A 266 19.54 16.47 -14.21
C THR A 266 18.18 17.13 -13.97
N GLU A 267 17.25 16.39 -13.39
CA GLU A 267 16.00 16.93 -12.86
C GLU A 267 16.19 17.32 -11.38
N GLN A 268 16.01 18.60 -11.08
CA GLN A 268 16.19 19.19 -9.75
C GLN A 268 14.85 19.50 -9.05
N VAL A 269 13.71 19.34 -9.74
CA VAL A 269 12.37 19.46 -9.18
C VAL A 269 11.59 18.19 -9.53
N PRO A 270 11.53 17.20 -8.63
CA PRO A 270 10.84 15.95 -8.92
C PRO A 270 9.33 16.19 -9.08
N PHE A 271 8.66 15.34 -9.86
CA PHE A 271 7.25 15.49 -10.26
C PHE A 271 6.23 15.65 -9.12
N TRP A 272 6.63 15.40 -7.87
CA TRP A 272 5.84 15.45 -6.63
C TRP A 272 6.20 16.62 -5.70
N ALA A 273 7.12 17.51 -6.10
CA ALA A 273 7.58 18.63 -5.27
C ALA A 273 6.45 19.57 -4.81
N ASP A 274 5.44 19.78 -5.64
CA ASP A 274 4.22 20.57 -5.37
C ASP A 274 3.17 19.85 -4.52
N VAL A 275 3.41 18.60 -4.13
CA VAL A 275 2.50 17.80 -3.30
C VAL A 275 2.99 17.69 -1.86
N VAL A 276 4.31 17.69 -1.64
CA VAL A 276 4.89 17.70 -0.28
C VAL A 276 5.00 19.12 0.27
N LEU A 277 5.02 19.26 1.59
CA LEU A 277 4.97 20.57 2.24
C LEU A 277 6.35 21.25 2.24
N GLY A 278 6.42 22.46 1.69
CA GLY A 278 7.60 23.32 1.77
C GLY A 278 8.83 22.78 1.03
N PHE A 279 8.65 22.13 -0.13
CA PHE A 279 9.77 21.67 -0.95
C PHE A 279 10.69 22.82 -1.38
N ARG A 280 11.99 22.66 -1.12
CA ARG A 280 13.04 23.59 -1.55
C ARG A 280 14.37 22.87 -1.72
N LYS A 281 15.32 23.55 -2.37
CA LYS A 281 16.75 23.17 -2.32
C LYS A 281 17.31 23.43 -0.92
N MET A 282 18.32 22.67 -0.53
CA MET A 282 19.07 22.89 0.71
C MET A 282 19.97 24.12 0.57
N THR A 283 20.12 24.85 1.67
CA THR A 283 21.09 25.94 1.80
C THR A 283 22.51 25.38 1.97
N GLU A 284 23.54 26.20 1.70
CA GLU A 284 24.94 25.84 1.95
C GLU A 284 25.17 25.46 3.43
N ALA A 285 24.50 26.13 4.36
CA ALA A 285 24.56 25.83 5.79
C ALA A 285 24.00 24.44 6.14
N GLU A 286 22.93 23.99 5.47
CA GLU A 286 22.40 22.64 5.63
C GLU A 286 23.28 21.58 4.94
N LEU A 287 23.85 21.90 3.77
CA LEU A 287 24.76 21.00 3.05
C LEU A 287 26.06 20.75 3.83
N LYS A 288 26.52 21.72 4.64
CA LYS A 288 27.65 21.54 5.57
C LYS A 288 27.44 20.45 6.63
N LYS A 289 26.20 19.98 6.88
CA LYS A 289 25.96 18.77 7.70
C LYS A 289 26.42 17.48 6.98
N PHE A 290 26.46 17.48 5.64
CA PHE A 290 26.65 16.29 4.81
C PHE A 290 27.85 16.44 3.85
N PRO A 291 29.11 16.52 4.36
CA PRO A 291 30.28 16.95 3.58
C PRO A 291 30.67 16.06 2.39
N GLN A 292 30.03 14.91 2.18
CA GLN A 292 30.20 14.07 0.98
C GLN A 292 29.13 14.32 -0.11
N TYR A 293 28.26 15.31 0.07
CA TYR A 293 27.08 15.58 -0.76
C TYR A 293 27.07 17.04 -1.21
N VAL A 294 26.86 17.26 -2.51
CA VAL A 294 27.01 18.58 -3.16
C VAL A 294 25.67 19.28 -3.42
N PHE A 295 24.57 18.55 -3.27
CA PHE A 295 23.22 19.02 -3.59
C PHE A 295 22.19 18.31 -2.71
N GLY A 296 21.04 18.92 -2.49
CA GLY A 296 19.96 18.30 -1.75
C GLY A 296 18.65 19.09 -1.73
N HIS A 297 17.59 18.39 -1.35
CA HIS A 297 16.26 18.94 -1.12
C HIS A 297 15.92 18.89 0.37
N ALA A 298 15.25 19.92 0.86
CA ALA A 298 14.60 19.94 2.17
C ALA A 298 13.08 20.02 1.95
N PHE A 299 12.31 19.17 2.64
CA PHE A 299 10.85 19.18 2.60
C PHE A 299 10.25 18.53 3.84
N THR A 300 8.95 18.72 4.05
CA THR A 300 8.15 17.98 5.03
C THR A 300 7.18 17.07 4.29
N THR A 301 7.22 15.78 4.65
CA THR A 301 6.27 14.78 4.15
C THR A 301 5.57 14.11 5.34
N LEU A 302 4.88 13.00 5.10
CA LEU A 302 4.24 12.16 6.11
C LEU A 302 5.02 10.87 6.31
N LYS A 303 4.90 10.28 7.51
CA LYS A 303 5.24 8.88 7.77
C LYS A 303 4.00 8.18 8.32
N CYS A 304 3.69 7.03 7.73
CA CYS A 304 2.64 6.11 8.12
C CYS A 304 3.29 4.89 8.78
N GLU A 305 3.07 4.71 10.08
CA GLU A 305 3.47 3.49 10.80
C GLU A 305 2.54 2.35 10.42
N THR A 306 2.91 1.55 9.42
CA THR A 306 2.05 0.50 8.86
C THR A 306 1.61 -0.54 9.91
N SER A 307 2.46 -0.87 10.88
CA SER A 307 2.10 -1.76 12.00
C SER A 307 1.02 -1.19 12.95
N VAL A 308 0.64 0.08 12.80
CA VAL A 308 -0.47 0.75 13.51
C VAL A 308 -1.62 1.04 12.54
N TYR A 309 -1.29 1.52 11.33
CA TYR A 309 -2.26 1.87 10.30
C TYR A 309 -3.04 0.67 9.75
N LEU A 310 -2.44 -0.53 9.65
CA LEU A 310 -3.15 -1.73 9.20
C LEU A 310 -4.23 -2.18 10.23
N PRO A 311 -3.94 -2.28 11.54
CA PRO A 311 -4.99 -2.42 12.57
C PRO A 311 -6.08 -1.33 12.52
N TRP A 312 -5.71 -0.06 12.26
CA TRP A 312 -6.67 1.03 12.13
C TRP A 312 -7.60 0.84 10.92
N LEU A 313 -7.06 0.45 9.75
CA LEU A 313 -7.87 0.10 8.58
C LEU A 313 -8.75 -1.12 8.81
N GLU A 314 -8.27 -2.14 9.53
CA GLU A 314 -9.11 -3.28 9.93
C GLU A 314 -10.28 -2.84 10.82
N LYS A 315 -10.04 -2.01 11.84
CA LYS A 315 -11.06 -1.44 12.74
C LYS A 315 -12.09 -0.65 11.93
N ARG A 316 -11.63 0.19 10.99
CA ARG A 316 -12.47 1.00 10.11
C ARG A 316 -13.29 0.17 9.11
N LEU A 317 -12.75 -0.95 8.60
CA LEU A 317 -13.52 -1.85 7.75
C LEU A 317 -14.59 -2.62 8.55
N LYS A 318 -14.22 -3.14 9.72
CA LYS A 318 -15.13 -3.84 10.65
C LYS A 318 -16.29 -2.96 11.08
N SER A 319 -16.06 -1.66 11.33
CA SER A 319 -17.12 -0.71 11.68
C SER A 319 -18.11 -0.41 10.54
N HIS A 320 -17.78 -0.76 9.29
CA HIS A 320 -18.67 -0.69 8.13
C HIS A 320 -19.24 -2.08 7.77
N GLY A 321 -19.17 -3.06 8.68
CA GLY A 321 -19.70 -4.42 8.49
C GLY A 321 -18.82 -5.33 7.63
N GLY A 322 -17.60 -4.92 7.27
CA GLY A 322 -16.68 -5.73 6.48
C GLY A 322 -16.04 -6.86 7.30
N LEU A 323 -15.96 -8.05 6.71
CA LEU A 323 -15.45 -9.26 7.34
C LEU A 323 -13.97 -9.51 6.98
N LEU A 324 -13.24 -10.17 7.89
CA LEU A 324 -11.88 -10.66 7.64
C LEU A 324 -11.85 -12.19 7.78
N LEU A 325 -11.35 -12.88 6.75
CA LEU A 325 -11.24 -14.33 6.70
C LEU A 325 -9.77 -14.74 6.51
N ARG A 326 -9.20 -15.47 7.48
CA ARG A 326 -7.87 -16.05 7.35
C ARG A 326 -7.94 -17.37 6.59
N ARG A 327 -7.54 -17.34 5.32
CA ARG A 327 -7.60 -18.46 4.38
C ARG A 327 -6.59 -18.23 3.26
N ARG A 328 -5.74 -19.23 2.96
CA ARG A 328 -5.00 -19.24 1.69
C ARG A 328 -5.98 -19.50 0.55
N ILE A 329 -5.71 -18.89 -0.61
CA ILE A 329 -6.39 -19.13 -1.87
C ILE A 329 -5.30 -19.61 -2.83
N GLU A 330 -5.49 -20.78 -3.43
CA GLU A 330 -4.62 -21.31 -4.48
C GLU A 330 -5.15 -20.87 -5.85
N ASP A 331 -6.48 -20.83 -6.01
CA ASP A 331 -7.19 -20.43 -7.23
C ASP A 331 -8.31 -19.41 -6.91
N VAL A 332 -8.36 -18.30 -7.67
CA VAL A 332 -9.41 -17.28 -7.53
C VAL A 332 -10.83 -17.82 -7.69
N TRP A 333 -11.02 -18.94 -8.39
CA TRP A 333 -12.32 -19.57 -8.61
C TRP A 333 -12.89 -20.28 -7.38
N GLU A 334 -12.09 -20.51 -6.33
CA GLU A 334 -12.58 -20.94 -5.00
C GLU A 334 -13.54 -19.93 -4.34
N LEU A 335 -13.61 -18.70 -4.87
CA LEU A 335 -14.52 -17.66 -4.40
C LEU A 335 -15.91 -17.74 -5.09
N GLN A 336 -16.07 -18.55 -6.13
CA GLN A 336 -17.39 -18.88 -6.70
C GLN A 336 -18.02 -20.08 -5.98
N PRO A 337 -19.36 -20.13 -5.81
CA PRO A 337 -20.36 -19.10 -6.11
C PRO A 337 -20.57 -18.10 -4.95
N SER A 338 -19.64 -18.04 -4.00
CA SER A 338 -19.74 -17.28 -2.74
C SER A 338 -19.59 -15.77 -2.88
N PHE A 339 -18.95 -15.28 -3.94
CA PHE A 339 -18.70 -13.87 -4.22
C PHE A 339 -18.98 -13.51 -5.68
N ASP A 340 -19.55 -12.33 -5.88
CA ASP A 340 -20.00 -11.82 -7.18
C ASP A 340 -18.92 -11.00 -7.92
N ILE A 341 -17.97 -10.42 -7.16
CA ILE A 341 -16.80 -9.69 -7.65
C ILE A 341 -15.59 -10.08 -6.80
N VAL A 342 -14.43 -10.25 -7.43
CA VAL A 342 -13.13 -10.40 -6.76
C VAL A 342 -12.28 -9.15 -6.98
N VAL A 343 -11.51 -8.75 -5.97
CA VAL A 343 -10.49 -7.70 -6.06
C VAL A 343 -9.16 -8.31 -5.65
N ASN A 344 -8.23 -8.50 -6.60
CA ASN A 344 -6.93 -9.10 -6.31
C ASN A 344 -5.93 -8.01 -5.90
N CYS A 345 -5.69 -7.90 -4.58
CA CYS A 345 -4.67 -7.06 -3.95
C CYS A 345 -3.52 -7.91 -3.34
N SER A 346 -3.33 -9.15 -3.81
CA SER A 346 -2.39 -10.13 -3.21
C SER A 346 -0.89 -9.79 -3.36
N GLY A 347 -0.57 -8.69 -4.04
CA GLY A 347 0.77 -8.13 -4.10
C GLY A 347 1.74 -9.01 -4.88
N LEU A 348 2.59 -9.75 -4.16
CA LEU A 348 3.57 -10.69 -4.74
C LEU A 348 2.89 -12.02 -5.13
N GLY A 349 1.81 -12.40 -4.43
CA GLY A 349 1.06 -13.63 -4.68
C GLY A 349 0.41 -13.70 -6.06
N SER A 350 0.14 -12.55 -6.69
CA SER A 350 -0.36 -12.48 -8.08
C SER A 350 0.54 -13.13 -9.13
N ARG A 351 1.83 -13.36 -8.81
CA ARG A 351 2.73 -14.12 -9.67
C ARG A 351 2.26 -15.57 -9.85
N GLU A 352 1.67 -16.15 -8.81
CA GLU A 352 1.16 -17.52 -8.78
C GLU A 352 -0.35 -17.51 -9.06
N LEU A 353 -1.11 -16.79 -8.23
CA LEU A 353 -2.59 -16.78 -8.20
C LEU A 353 -3.26 -16.35 -9.53
N VAL A 354 -2.58 -15.56 -10.36
CA VAL A 354 -3.05 -15.12 -11.69
C VAL A 354 -1.93 -15.09 -12.74
N GLU A 355 -0.89 -15.91 -12.53
CA GLU A 355 0.23 -16.15 -13.48
C GLU A 355 0.96 -14.90 -14.02
N ASP A 356 0.89 -13.74 -13.33
CA ASP A 356 1.52 -12.49 -13.80
C ASP A 356 3.04 -12.53 -13.58
N SER A 357 3.74 -13.13 -14.54
CA SER A 357 5.18 -13.39 -14.50
C SER A 357 6.06 -12.12 -14.44
N ALA A 358 5.49 -10.95 -14.74
CA ALA A 358 6.14 -9.65 -14.56
C ALA A 358 6.18 -9.18 -13.09
N VAL A 359 5.40 -9.80 -12.20
CA VAL A 359 5.51 -9.64 -10.74
C VAL A 359 6.75 -10.39 -10.25
N SER A 360 7.67 -9.65 -9.62
CA SER A 360 8.97 -10.13 -9.14
C SER A 360 9.27 -9.58 -7.74
N PRO A 361 10.04 -10.28 -6.89
CA PRO A 361 10.46 -9.72 -5.61
C PRO A 361 11.61 -8.74 -5.82
N VAL A 362 11.61 -7.68 -5.01
CA VAL A 362 12.84 -6.91 -4.72
C VAL A 362 13.02 -6.90 -3.21
N ARG A 363 13.81 -7.85 -2.69
CA ARG A 363 14.14 -8.00 -1.28
C ARG A 363 14.72 -6.69 -0.73
N GLY A 364 14.23 -6.31 0.44
CA GLY A 364 14.71 -5.18 1.21
C GLY A 364 14.87 -5.56 2.67
N GLN A 365 16.11 -5.50 3.13
CA GLN A 365 16.45 -5.58 4.55
C GLN A 365 16.53 -4.17 5.13
N VAL A 366 16.02 -4.02 6.36
CA VAL A 366 16.05 -2.79 7.17
C VAL A 366 16.36 -3.14 8.62
N LEU A 367 16.90 -2.16 9.35
CA LEU A 367 17.07 -2.21 10.79
C LEU A 367 16.06 -1.27 11.44
N GLN A 368 15.51 -1.66 12.58
CA GLN A 368 14.77 -0.76 13.47
C GLN A 368 15.62 -0.57 14.73
N VAL A 369 15.87 0.68 15.13
CA VAL A 369 16.74 1.02 16.26
C VAL A 369 16.09 2.05 17.19
N GLN A 370 16.55 2.09 18.44
CA GLN A 370 16.21 3.14 19.39
C GLN A 370 17.20 4.30 19.30
N ALA A 371 16.75 5.42 18.75
CA ALA A 371 17.50 6.68 18.64
C ALA A 371 16.54 7.90 18.70
N PRO A 372 15.81 8.11 19.81
CA PRO A 372 14.68 9.05 19.88
C PRO A 372 15.05 10.54 19.71
N TRP A 373 16.34 10.89 19.75
CA TRP A 373 16.84 12.23 19.42
C TRP A 373 16.80 12.57 17.93
N LEU A 374 16.67 11.58 17.05
CA LEU A 374 16.52 11.80 15.61
C LEU A 374 15.08 12.21 15.30
N LYS A 375 14.89 13.45 14.84
CA LYS A 375 13.58 14.02 14.49
C LYS A 375 13.41 14.36 13.00
N HIS A 376 14.47 14.23 12.20
CA HIS A 376 14.47 14.54 10.78
C HIS A 376 14.81 13.31 9.95
N PHE A 377 14.15 13.13 8.80
CA PHE A 377 14.55 12.08 7.86
C PHE A 377 15.82 12.47 7.09
N ILE A 378 16.62 11.47 6.72
CA ILE A 378 17.75 11.61 5.80
C ILE A 378 17.62 10.50 4.75
N ARG A 379 17.73 10.84 3.46
CA ARG A 379 17.70 9.88 2.35
C ARG A 379 18.79 10.23 1.34
N ASP A 380 19.66 9.29 0.99
CA ASP A 380 20.60 9.48 -0.11
C ASP A 380 19.87 9.46 -1.48
N GLY A 381 20.49 10.02 -2.52
CA GLY A 381 19.93 10.05 -3.87
C GLY A 381 19.51 8.68 -4.39
N SER A 382 20.35 7.65 -4.21
CA SER A 382 20.08 6.28 -4.70
C SER A 382 18.89 5.62 -3.99
N GLY A 383 18.56 6.04 -2.77
CA GLY A 383 17.55 5.39 -1.94
C GLY A 383 17.99 3.99 -1.49
N LEU A 384 19.30 3.80 -1.30
CA LEU A 384 19.94 2.64 -0.67
C LEU A 384 20.46 2.97 0.74
N THR A 385 20.55 4.25 1.11
CA THR A 385 20.90 4.68 2.47
C THR A 385 19.88 5.70 2.96
N TYR A 386 19.14 5.35 4.01
CA TYR A 386 18.11 6.19 4.58
C TYR A 386 17.90 5.94 6.06
N ILE A 387 17.50 7.02 6.74
CA ILE A 387 17.25 7.12 8.18
C ILE A 387 15.89 7.79 8.32
N TYR A 388 14.87 7.02 8.67
CA TYR A 388 13.49 7.50 8.82
C TYR A 388 13.06 7.36 10.29
N PRO A 389 13.13 8.43 11.09
CA PRO A 389 12.55 8.45 12.43
C PRO A 389 11.07 8.09 12.39
N GLY A 390 10.64 7.27 13.35
CA GLY A 390 9.25 6.91 13.56
C GLY A 390 8.80 7.21 14.98
N ALA A 391 7.52 7.03 15.24
CA ALA A 391 6.92 7.29 16.56
C ALA A 391 7.52 6.39 17.66
N SER A 392 7.79 5.12 17.34
CA SER A 392 8.31 4.14 18.31
C SER A 392 9.77 3.76 18.07
N HIS A 393 10.21 3.62 16.82
CA HIS A 393 11.56 3.14 16.43
C HIS A 393 12.04 3.97 15.22
N VAL A 394 13.36 4.15 15.05
CA VAL A 394 13.95 4.72 13.83
C VAL A 394 14.25 3.60 12.84
N THR A 395 13.75 3.70 11.61
CA THR A 395 14.05 2.74 10.54
C THR A 395 15.29 3.17 9.77
N LEU A 396 16.32 2.33 9.78
CA LEU A 396 17.53 2.44 8.97
C LEU A 396 17.44 1.48 7.79
N GLY A 397 17.88 1.86 6.61
CA GLY A 397 17.89 0.97 5.46
C GLY A 397 18.74 1.47 4.30
N GLY A 398 18.90 0.69 3.23
CA GLY A 398 18.39 -0.68 3.07
C GLY A 398 18.71 -1.24 1.69
N THR A 399 18.40 -2.51 1.44
CA THR A 399 18.74 -3.18 0.18
C THR A 399 17.64 -3.15 -0.88
N ARG A 400 18.05 -3.40 -2.14
CA ARG A 400 17.18 -3.55 -3.33
C ARG A 400 17.62 -4.77 -4.16
N GLN A 401 17.69 -5.94 -3.54
CA GLN A 401 18.11 -7.19 -4.19
C GLN A 401 16.97 -7.71 -5.09
N LYS A 402 17.13 -7.60 -6.41
CA LYS A 402 16.14 -8.06 -7.41
C LYS A 402 16.13 -9.59 -7.52
N GLY A 403 14.94 -10.19 -7.62
CA GLY A 403 14.79 -11.64 -7.84
C GLY A 403 15.07 -12.52 -6.61
N ASP A 404 15.60 -11.95 -5.53
CA ASP A 404 15.84 -12.63 -4.26
C ASP A 404 14.54 -12.81 -3.47
N TRP A 405 14.27 -14.05 -3.04
CA TRP A 405 13.10 -14.45 -2.26
C TRP A 405 13.43 -14.69 -0.77
N ASN A 406 14.68 -14.56 -0.35
CA ASN A 406 15.10 -14.92 1.00
C ASN A 406 14.58 -13.94 2.06
N LEU A 407 13.76 -14.43 2.99
CA LEU A 407 13.21 -13.66 4.11
C LEU A 407 14.09 -13.68 5.38
N SER A 408 15.14 -14.52 5.43
CA SER A 408 16.11 -14.49 6.52
C SER A 408 16.94 -13.20 6.46
N PRO A 409 17.18 -12.51 7.59
CA PRO A 409 18.19 -11.45 7.65
C PRO A 409 19.58 -11.96 7.28
N ASP A 410 20.38 -11.10 6.64
CA ASP A 410 21.81 -11.32 6.41
C ASP A 410 22.63 -10.39 7.31
N ALA A 411 23.54 -10.96 8.10
CA ALA A 411 24.36 -10.22 9.05
C ALA A 411 25.33 -9.25 8.37
N GLU A 412 25.80 -9.53 7.15
CA GLU A 412 26.68 -8.61 6.41
C GLU A 412 25.89 -7.38 5.93
N THR A 413 24.75 -7.61 5.28
CA THR A 413 23.78 -6.56 4.92
C THR A 413 23.44 -5.67 6.13
N SER A 414 23.25 -6.22 7.32
CA SER A 414 22.97 -5.43 8.52
C SER A 414 24.16 -4.56 8.96
N ARG A 415 25.40 -5.10 8.96
CA ARG A 415 26.62 -4.34 9.26
C ARG A 415 26.83 -3.19 8.27
N ASP A 416 26.63 -3.47 6.99
CA ASP A 416 26.73 -2.52 5.89
C ASP A 416 25.67 -1.39 5.98
N ILE A 417 24.38 -1.73 6.18
CA ILE A 417 23.31 -0.74 6.42
C ILE A 417 23.65 0.16 7.62
N PHE A 418 24.05 -0.43 8.75
CA PHE A 418 24.35 0.34 9.96
C PHE A 418 25.54 1.28 9.76
N SER A 419 26.61 0.80 9.10
CA SER A 419 27.80 1.58 8.76
C SER A 419 27.48 2.79 7.89
N ARG A 420 26.72 2.60 6.79
CA ARG A 420 26.32 3.72 5.92
C ARG A 420 25.43 4.73 6.64
N CYS A 421 24.52 4.27 7.50
CA CYS A 421 23.66 5.17 8.26
C CYS A 421 24.46 5.96 9.31
N CYS A 422 25.39 5.33 10.04
CA CYS A 422 26.29 6.02 10.97
C CYS A 422 27.23 7.01 10.26
N THR A 423 27.55 6.77 8.98
CA THR A 423 28.30 7.72 8.13
C THR A 423 27.48 8.98 7.79
N LEU A 424 26.15 8.89 7.70
CA LEU A 424 25.25 10.04 7.46
C LEU A 424 24.84 10.77 8.75
N GLU A 425 24.75 10.05 9.87
CA GLU A 425 24.30 10.58 11.15
C GLU A 425 25.09 9.93 12.30
N PRO A 426 26.27 10.47 12.64
CA PRO A 426 27.19 9.85 13.60
C PRO A 426 26.61 9.66 15.00
N SER A 427 25.51 10.33 15.37
CA SER A 427 24.85 10.08 16.66
C SER A 427 24.21 8.68 16.77
N LEU A 428 24.02 7.97 15.64
CA LEU A 428 23.56 6.57 15.61
C LEU A 428 24.50 5.57 16.28
N HIS A 429 25.78 5.90 16.50
CA HIS A 429 26.68 5.05 17.30
C HIS A 429 26.22 4.82 18.75
N ARG A 430 25.27 5.65 19.24
CA ARG A 430 24.62 5.53 20.56
C ARG A 430 23.29 4.78 20.52
N ALA A 431 22.82 4.35 19.34
CA ALA A 431 21.54 3.68 19.19
C ALA A 431 21.56 2.27 19.81
N CYS A 432 20.43 1.83 20.36
CA CYS A 432 20.30 0.51 20.99
C CYS A 432 19.12 -0.29 20.40
N SER A 433 18.92 -1.50 20.90
CA SER A 433 17.78 -2.38 20.57
C SER A 433 17.58 -2.59 19.06
N VAL A 434 18.67 -2.93 18.35
CA VAL A 434 18.67 -3.21 16.91
C VAL A 434 17.81 -4.45 16.62
N LYS A 435 16.77 -4.28 15.79
CA LYS A 435 15.92 -5.36 15.28
C LYS A 435 16.02 -5.42 13.76
N GLU A 436 16.20 -6.62 13.23
CA GLU A 436 16.29 -6.84 11.78
C GLU A 436 14.92 -7.17 11.20
N ARG A 437 14.64 -6.69 9.99
CA ARG A 437 13.43 -7.01 9.21
C ARG A 437 13.77 -7.14 7.73
N VAL A 438 13.13 -8.09 7.05
CA VAL A 438 13.27 -8.34 5.62
C VAL A 438 11.87 -8.42 4.99
N GLY A 439 11.69 -7.76 3.85
CA GLY A 439 10.42 -7.78 3.10
C GLY A 439 10.65 -7.87 1.60
N LEU A 440 9.81 -8.64 0.91
CA LEU A 440 9.84 -8.80 -0.55
C LEU A 440 8.87 -7.81 -1.19
N ARG A 441 9.41 -6.77 -1.83
CA ARG A 441 8.61 -5.75 -2.52
C ARG A 441 8.00 -6.35 -3.79
N PRO A 442 6.67 -6.21 -4.04
CA PRO A 442 6.00 -6.79 -5.20
C PRO A 442 6.23 -5.93 -6.45
N ASN A 443 7.41 -6.05 -7.04
CA ASN A 443 7.86 -5.22 -8.14
C ASN A 443 7.25 -5.66 -9.48
N ARG A 444 6.64 -4.72 -10.19
CA ARG A 444 6.14 -4.87 -11.56
C ARG A 444 6.41 -3.55 -12.32
N PRO A 445 6.71 -3.56 -13.63
CA PRO A 445 7.02 -2.32 -14.37
C PRO A 445 5.90 -1.27 -14.35
N SER A 446 4.65 -1.74 -14.42
CA SER A 446 3.42 -0.97 -14.16
C SER A 446 2.62 -1.60 -13.02
N VAL A 447 1.94 -0.76 -12.23
CA VAL A 447 0.89 -1.20 -11.31
C VAL A 447 -0.26 -1.76 -12.15
N ARG A 448 -0.59 -3.05 -12.02
CA ARG A 448 -1.75 -3.65 -12.70
C ARG A 448 -3.00 -3.23 -11.92
N LEU A 449 -3.65 -2.17 -12.40
CA LEU A 449 -4.91 -1.64 -11.89
C LEU A 449 -5.97 -1.60 -12.99
N GLN A 450 -6.65 -2.73 -13.19
CA GLN A 450 -7.59 -2.96 -14.29
C GLN A 450 -8.73 -3.90 -13.87
N LYS A 451 -9.87 -3.81 -14.55
CA LYS A 451 -10.96 -4.79 -14.47
C LYS A 451 -10.85 -5.81 -15.61
N GLU A 452 -11.25 -7.03 -15.32
CA GLU A 452 -11.16 -8.21 -16.19
C GLU A 452 -12.37 -9.12 -15.89
N VAL A 453 -12.74 -10.04 -16.79
CA VAL A 453 -13.80 -11.02 -16.54
C VAL A 453 -13.28 -12.39 -16.92
N LEU A 454 -12.94 -13.19 -15.91
CA LEU A 454 -12.48 -14.55 -16.11
C LEU A 454 -13.67 -15.44 -16.51
N VAL A 455 -13.41 -16.43 -17.36
CA VAL A 455 -14.42 -17.40 -17.82
C VAL A 455 -13.88 -18.81 -17.64
N ARG A 456 -14.65 -19.67 -16.98
CA ARG A 456 -14.33 -21.09 -16.76
C ARG A 456 -15.65 -21.87 -16.65
N ASP A 457 -15.78 -22.99 -17.33
CA ASP A 457 -16.93 -23.91 -17.25
C ASP A 457 -18.31 -23.22 -17.40
N GLY A 458 -18.38 -22.19 -18.24
CA GLY A 458 -19.58 -21.36 -18.47
C GLY A 458 -19.82 -20.25 -17.43
N TRP A 459 -19.15 -20.31 -16.28
CA TRP A 459 -19.20 -19.26 -15.26
C TRP A 459 -18.38 -18.03 -15.69
N ARG A 460 -18.76 -16.86 -15.15
CA ARG A 460 -18.11 -15.57 -15.41
C ARG A 460 -17.79 -14.90 -14.08
N LEU A 461 -16.52 -14.59 -13.84
CA LEU A 461 -16.04 -14.00 -12.60
C LEU A 461 -15.42 -12.62 -12.87
N PRO A 462 -16.13 -11.52 -12.58
CA PRO A 462 -15.56 -10.17 -12.60
C PRO A 462 -14.43 -10.05 -11.58
N ILE A 463 -13.25 -9.63 -12.04
CA ILE A 463 -12.08 -9.42 -11.19
C ILE A 463 -11.47 -8.03 -11.43
N VAL A 464 -11.14 -7.32 -10.35
CA VAL A 464 -10.35 -6.09 -10.41
C VAL A 464 -8.96 -6.38 -9.85
N HIS A 465 -7.95 -6.35 -10.70
CA HIS A 465 -6.56 -6.47 -10.29
C HIS A 465 -6.08 -5.13 -9.72
N HIS A 466 -5.33 -5.16 -8.62
CA HIS A 466 -4.74 -3.97 -8.00
C HIS A 466 -3.46 -4.34 -7.25
N TYR A 467 -2.36 -4.57 -7.99
CA TYR A 467 -1.07 -4.99 -7.43
C TYR A 467 0.13 -4.51 -8.28
N GLY A 468 1.35 -4.85 -7.85
CA GLY A 468 2.60 -4.48 -8.55
C GLY A 468 3.29 -3.23 -8.01
N HIS A 469 2.86 -2.72 -6.85
CA HIS A 469 3.29 -1.44 -6.27
C HIS A 469 4.75 -1.35 -5.78
N GLY A 470 5.57 -2.39 -5.96
CA GLY A 470 7.02 -2.36 -5.79
C GLY A 470 7.49 -1.63 -4.53
N SER A 471 8.27 -0.56 -4.71
CA SER A 471 8.77 0.29 -3.61
C SER A 471 7.85 1.46 -3.24
N GLY A 472 6.85 1.78 -4.07
CA GLY A 472 6.03 3.00 -3.93
C GLY A 472 4.68 2.79 -3.24
N GLY A 473 4.33 1.57 -2.87
CA GLY A 473 2.97 1.21 -2.43
C GLY A 473 2.39 2.06 -1.31
N ILE A 474 3.14 2.34 -0.24
CA ILE A 474 2.65 3.18 0.87
C ILE A 474 2.29 4.58 0.36
N SER A 475 3.10 5.14 -0.54
CA SER A 475 2.95 6.49 -1.09
C SER A 475 1.75 6.65 -2.02
N VAL A 476 1.20 5.56 -2.60
CA VAL A 476 0.10 5.63 -3.58
C VAL A 476 -1.12 4.78 -3.21
N HIS A 477 -1.16 4.20 -2.01
CA HIS A 477 -2.15 3.21 -1.62
C HIS A 477 -3.59 3.74 -1.71
N TRP A 478 -3.86 4.96 -1.23
CA TRP A 478 -5.21 5.49 -1.14
C TRP A 478 -5.74 5.96 -2.51
N GLY A 479 -4.96 6.74 -3.26
CA GLY A 479 -5.35 7.18 -4.59
C GLY A 479 -5.56 6.03 -5.59
N SER A 480 -4.70 5.01 -5.53
CA SER A 480 -4.92 3.82 -6.35
C SER A 480 -6.09 2.96 -5.84
N ALA A 481 -6.40 2.96 -4.53
CA ALA A 481 -7.61 2.35 -3.97
C ALA A 481 -8.91 3.08 -4.35
N LEU A 482 -8.89 4.42 -4.44
CA LEU A 482 -10.01 5.21 -4.99
C LEU A 482 -10.28 4.83 -6.45
N GLN A 483 -9.23 4.65 -7.27
CA GLN A 483 -9.37 4.18 -8.64
C GLN A 483 -9.84 2.70 -8.72
N ALA A 484 -9.39 1.82 -7.82
CA ALA A 484 -9.92 0.46 -7.72
C ALA A 484 -11.41 0.42 -7.35
N ALA A 485 -11.84 1.26 -6.40
CA ALA A 485 -13.24 1.39 -6.01
C ALA A 485 -14.14 1.90 -7.16
N ARG A 486 -13.63 2.81 -8.02
CA ARG A 486 -14.32 3.23 -9.26
C ARG A 486 -14.53 2.04 -10.21
N LEU A 487 -13.49 1.26 -10.50
CA LEU A 487 -13.58 0.05 -11.33
C LEU A 487 -14.55 -1.01 -10.76
N VAL A 488 -14.56 -1.19 -9.43
CA VAL A 488 -15.51 -2.08 -8.75
C VAL A 488 -16.94 -1.55 -8.85
N SER A 489 -17.17 -0.23 -8.75
CA SER A 489 -18.48 0.38 -8.96
C SER A 489 -19.01 0.13 -10.38
N GLU A 490 -18.14 0.24 -11.40
CA GLU A 490 -18.49 -0.11 -12.78
C GLU A 490 -18.87 -1.60 -12.94
N CYS A 491 -18.16 -2.51 -12.26
CA CYS A 491 -18.54 -3.94 -12.23
C CYS A 491 -19.88 -4.16 -11.52
N VAL A 492 -20.15 -3.48 -10.41
CA VAL A 492 -21.46 -3.52 -9.71
C VAL A 492 -22.59 -3.00 -10.61
N GLN A 493 -22.35 -1.91 -11.35
CA GLN A 493 -23.32 -1.38 -12.31
C GLN A 493 -23.56 -2.33 -13.49
N ALA A 494 -22.53 -3.04 -13.96
CA ALA A 494 -22.67 -4.05 -15.00
C ALA A 494 -23.43 -5.31 -14.54
N LEU A 495 -23.32 -5.69 -13.25
CA LEU A 495 -24.11 -6.77 -12.66
C LEU A 495 -25.57 -6.38 -12.38
N ARG A 496 -25.84 -5.11 -12.09
CA ARG A 496 -27.20 -4.59 -11.81
C ARG A 496 -27.96 -4.20 -13.06
N SER A 497 -27.27 -3.78 -14.12
CA SER A 497 -27.86 -3.56 -15.43
C SER A 497 -28.44 -4.87 -15.96
N PRO A 498 -29.76 -4.99 -16.23
CA PRO A 498 -30.25 -6.11 -17.01
C PRO A 498 -29.57 -6.06 -18.38
N ALA A 499 -29.00 -7.17 -18.83
CA ALA A 499 -28.44 -7.25 -20.17
C ALA A 499 -29.54 -6.83 -21.17
N LEU A 500 -29.25 -5.84 -22.03
CA LEU A 500 -30.17 -5.50 -23.11
C LEU A 500 -30.37 -6.75 -23.94
N THR A 501 -31.59 -7.29 -23.92
CA THR A 501 -32.00 -8.35 -24.82
C THR A 501 -32.01 -7.75 -26.22
N SER A 502 -30.96 -8.04 -26.99
CA SER A 502 -30.88 -7.73 -28.42
C SER A 502 -32.04 -8.44 -29.13
N LYS A 503 -33.14 -7.72 -29.32
CA LYS A 503 -34.30 -8.21 -30.05
C LYS A 503 -33.99 -8.17 -31.54
N LEU A 504 -33.58 -9.33 -32.05
CA LEU A 504 -33.50 -9.72 -33.47
C LEU A 504 -32.54 -8.86 -34.31
#